data_AF-A0A1I3ZDE7-F1
#
_entry.id   AF-A0A1I3ZDE7-F1
#
_cell.length_a   1.000
_cell.length_b   1.000
_cell.length_c   1.000
_cell.angle_alpha   90.00
_cell.angle_beta   90.00
_cell.angle_gamma   90.00
#
_symmetry.space_group_name_H-M   'P 1'
#
loop_
_entity.id
_entity.type
_entity.pdbx_description
1 polymer ?
#
loop_
_entity_poly.entity_id
_entity_poly.type
_entity_poly.pdbx_seq_one_letter_code
_entity_poly.pdbx_strand_id
1 'polypeptide(L)' 'MSEEITRLVEISIRDLHGIASRAGAPAVAREVLRLNTAVRDIARPALHFSDQPADFPAALLRHADPANA' A
#
# COMPACT_ATOMS: atom_id res chain seq x y z
N MET A 1 -16.41 1.53 8.06
CA MET A 1 -14.96 1.84 8.00
C MET A 1 -14.60 2.45 9.35
N SER A 2 -13.60 1.91 10.06
CA SER A 2 -13.26 2.37 11.42
C SER A 2 -12.82 3.83 11.41
N GLU A 3 -13.30 4.65 12.35
CA GLU A 3 -12.91 6.06 12.51
C GLU A 3 -11.39 6.24 12.63
N GLU A 4 -10.72 5.26 13.24
CA GLU A 4 -9.28 5.25 13.45
C GLU A 4 -8.49 5.22 12.13
N ILE A 5 -8.96 4.46 11.14
CA ILE A 5 -8.33 4.38 9.81
C ILE A 5 -8.48 5.72 9.07
N THR A 6 -9.66 6.34 9.16
CA THR A 6 -9.90 7.65 8.52
C THR A 6 -8.97 8.71 9.09
N ARG A 7 -8.77 8.72 10.42
CA ARG A 7 -7.88 9.67 11.11
C ARG A 7 -6.41 9.48 10.71
N LEU A 8 -5.93 8.24 10.62
CA LEU A 8 -4.56 7.94 10.18
C LEU A 8 -4.31 8.40 8.74
N VAL A 9 -5.32 8.26 7.88
CA VAL A 9 -5.25 8.72 6.48
C VAL A 9 -5.20 10.25 6.41
N GLU A 10 -6.00 10.97 7.21
CA GLU A 10 -5.94 12.44 7.27
C GLU A 10 -4.56 12.96 7.69
N ILE A 11 -3.97 12.38 8.74
CA ILE A 11 -2.62 12.73 9.20
C ILE A 11 -1.58 12.43 8.11
N SER A 12 -1.67 11.28 7.46
CA SER A 12 -0.71 10.90 6.42
C SER A 12 -0.78 11.80 5.18
N ILE A 13 -1.99 12.14 4.72
CA ILE A 13 -2.23 13.06 3.60
C ILE A 13 -1.64 14.44 3.91
N ARG A 14 -1.92 14.97 5.11
CA ARG A 14 -1.61 16.36 5.47
C ARG A 14 -0.15 16.54 5.89
N ASP A 15 0.39 15.63 6.69
CA ASP A 15 1.65 15.83 7.40
C ASP A 15 2.83 15.05 6.79
N LEU A 16 2.58 13.90 6.13
CA LEU A 16 3.65 13.02 5.63
C LEU A 16 3.96 13.19 4.14
N HIS A 17 2.96 13.49 3.32
CA HIS A 17 3.14 13.48 1.86
C HIS A 17 2.94 14.85 1.21
N GLY A 18 2.31 15.81 1.90
CA GLY A 18 1.98 17.13 1.31
C GLY A 18 1.03 17.06 0.11
N ILE A 19 0.47 15.88 -0.19
CA ILE A 19 -0.43 15.64 -1.33
C ILE A 19 -1.85 15.76 -0.79
N ALA A 20 -2.45 16.95 -0.92
CA ALA A 20 -3.86 17.15 -0.62
C ALA A 20 -4.72 16.47 -1.70
N SER A 21 -5.24 15.29 -1.40
CA SER A 21 -6.17 14.59 -2.31
C SER A 21 -7.52 15.30 -2.36
N ARG A 22 -7.96 15.69 -3.57
CA ARG A 22 -9.29 16.30 -3.81
C ARG A 22 -10.46 15.34 -3.54
N ALA A 23 -10.19 14.04 -3.45
CA ALA A 23 -11.19 13.00 -3.25
C ALA A 23 -11.62 12.82 -1.78
N GLY A 24 -10.90 13.44 -0.83
CA GLY A 24 -11.16 13.33 0.61
C GLY A 24 -10.63 12.03 1.24
N ALA A 25 -10.44 12.05 2.57
CA ALA A 25 -9.83 10.94 3.32
C ALA A 25 -10.55 9.59 3.16
N PRO A 26 -11.90 9.50 3.13
CA PRO A 26 -12.58 8.22 2.94
C PRO A 26 -12.28 7.56 1.59
N ALA A 27 -12.14 8.33 0.52
CA ALA A 27 -11.81 7.81 -0.80
C ALA A 27 -10.36 7.32 -0.84
N VAL A 28 -9.43 8.07 -0.25
CA VAL A 28 -8.03 7.66 -0.12
C VAL A 28 -7.90 6.39 0.70
N ALA A 29 -8.60 6.28 1.84
CA ALA A 29 -8.57 5.08 2.67
C ALA A 29 -9.02 3.83 1.89
N ARG A 30 -10.11 3.94 1.11
CA ARG A 30 -10.57 2.84 0.24
C ARG A 30 -9.53 2.47 -0.80
N GLU A 31 -8.88 3.47 -1.41
CA GLU A 31 -7.89 3.22 -2.45
C GLU A 31 -6.61 2.60 -1.88
N VAL A 32 -6.14 3.06 -0.71
CA VAL A 32 -5.01 2.46 0.01
C VAL A 32 -5.29 1.00 0.36
N LEU A 33 -6.51 0.67 0.79
CA LEU A 33 -6.91 -0.71 1.05
C LEU A 33 -6.96 -1.53 -0.24
N ARG A 34 -7.51 -0.97 -1.33
CA ARG A 34 -7.56 -1.62 -2.65
C ARG A 34 -6.14 -1.95 -3.16
N LEU A 35 -5.22 -0.99 -3.08
CA LEU A 35 -3.83 -1.14 -3.48
C LEU A 35 -3.11 -2.17 -2.60
N ASN A 36 -3.27 -2.12 -1.28
CA ASN A 36 -2.69 -3.12 -0.38
C ASN A 36 -3.16 -4.54 -0.71
N THR A 37 -4.44 -4.73 -1.01
CA THR A 37 -4.96 -6.04 -1.43
C THR A 37 -4.30 -6.49 -2.74
N ALA A 38 -4.24 -5.61 -3.75
CA ALA A 38 -3.61 -5.93 -5.02
C ALA A 38 -2.13 -6.32 -4.89
N VAL A 39 -1.36 -5.56 -4.10
CA VAL A 39 0.05 -5.86 -3.80
C VAL A 39 0.19 -7.21 -3.10
N ARG A 40 -0.64 -7.49 -2.10
CA ARG A 40 -0.64 -8.79 -1.40
C ARG A 40 -0.97 -9.94 -2.33
N ASP A 41 -1.94 -9.79 -3.22
CA ASP A 41 -2.34 -10.86 -4.13
C ASP A 41 -1.28 -11.14 -5.19
N ILE A 42 -0.57 -10.11 -5.67
CA ILE A 42 0.59 -10.28 -6.56
C ILE A 42 1.75 -10.99 -5.85
N ALA A 43 2.01 -10.63 -4.59
CA ALA A 43 3.10 -11.23 -3.82
C ALA A 43 2.81 -12.66 -3.33
N ARG A 44 1.54 -12.99 -3.09
CA ARG A 44 1.11 -14.26 -2.46
C ARG A 44 1.65 -15.53 -3.14
N PRO A 45 1.64 -15.68 -4.48
CA PRO A 45 2.18 -16.87 -5.14
C PRO A 45 3.70 -16.99 -5.01
N ALA A 46 4.38 -15.88 -4.75
CA ALA A 46 5.83 -15.78 -4.71
C ALA A 46 6.41 -15.84 -3.28
N LEU A 47 5.55 -15.99 -2.27
CA LEU A 47 5.91 -16.01 -0.86
C LEU A 47 5.48 -17.30 -0.17
N HIS A 48 6.43 -17.94 0.49
CA HIS A 48 6.25 -19.13 1.30
C HIS A 48 6.24 -18.77 2.79
N PHE A 49 5.65 -19.62 3.64
CA PHE A 49 5.53 -19.35 5.07
C PHE A 49 6.88 -19.28 5.81
N SER A 50 7.92 -19.85 5.22
CA SER A 50 9.29 -19.89 5.75
C SER A 50 10.14 -18.71 5.31
N ASP A 51 9.60 -17.85 4.44
CA ASP A 51 10.34 -16.73 3.88
C ASP A 51 10.65 -15.69 4.95
N GLN A 52 11.82 -15.08 4.83
CA GLN A 52 12.25 -14.00 5.69
C GLN A 52 11.49 -12.72 5.31
N PRO A 53 11.32 -11.77 6.24
CA PRO A 53 10.67 -10.50 5.94
C PRO A 53 11.27 -9.74 4.73
N ALA A 54 12.56 -9.93 4.45
CA ALA A 54 13.27 -9.34 3.32
C ALA A 54 12.89 -9.93 1.94
N ASP A 55 12.32 -11.12 1.91
CA ASP A 55 11.91 -11.78 0.67
C ASP A 55 10.64 -11.15 0.07
N PHE A 56 9.83 -10.49 0.91
CA PHE A 56 8.64 -9.76 0.48
C PHE A 56 8.98 -8.58 -0.46
N PRO A 57 9.88 -7.63 -0.10
CA PRO A 57 10.35 -6.61 -1.04
C PRO A 57 10.97 -7.17 -2.33
N ALA A 58 11.76 -8.25 -2.23
CA ALA A 58 12.39 -8.88 -3.39
C ALA A 58 11.35 -9.47 -4.35
N ALA A 59 10.28 -10.08 -3.82
CA ALA A 59 9.17 -10.57 -4.62
C ALA A 59 8.44 -9.45 -5.36
N LEU A 60 8.23 -8.30 -4.71
CA LEU A 60 7.61 -7.14 -5.35
C LEU A 60 8.47 -6.55 -6.47
N LEU A 61 9.79 -6.46 -6.27
CA LEU A 61 10.72 -5.94 -7.27
C LEU A 61 10.72 -6.76 -8.57
N ARG A 62 10.49 -8.08 -8.50
CA ARG A 62 10.36 -8.93 -9.69
C ARG A 62 9.16 -8.59 -10.57
N HIS A 63 8.14 -7.95 -10.00
CA HIS A 63 6.93 -7.53 -10.69
C HIS A 63 6.83 -6.01 -10.88
N ALA A 64 7.87 -5.26 -10.47
CA ALA A 64 7.93 -3.83 -10.67
C ALA A 64 8.13 -3.51 -12.16
N ASP A 65 7.56 -2.39 -12.60
CA ASP A 65 7.82 -1.86 -13.93
C ASP A 65 9.33 -1.55 -14.07
N PRO A 66 10.04 -2.16 -15.03
CA PRO A 66 11.46 -1.93 -15.26
C PRO A 66 11.81 -0.46 -15.53
N ALA A 67 10.85 0.35 -15.98
CA ALA A 67 11.05 1.78 -16.20
C ALA A 67 11.20 2.60 -14.90
N ASN A 68 10.87 2.00 -13.74
CA ASN A 68 10.98 2.62 -12.41
C ASN A 68 12.12 2.02 -11.56
N ALA A 69 13.07 1.32 -12.19
CA ALA A 69 14.24 0.70 -11.54
C ALA A 69 15.34 1.72 -11.21
#